data_AF-A0A955T045-F1
#
_entry.id   AF-A0A955T045-F1
#
_cell.length_a   1.000
_cell.length_b   1.000
_cell.length_c   1.000
_cell.angle_alpha   90.00
_cell.angle_beta   90.00
_cell.angle_gamma   90.00
#
_symmetry.space_group_name_H-M   'P 1'
#
loop_
_entity.id
_entity.type
_entity.pdbx_description
1 polymer ?
#
loop_
_entity_poly.entity_id
_entity_poly.type
_entity_poly.pdbx_seq_one_letter_code
_entity_poly.pdbx_strand_id
1 'polypeptide(L)' 'MERMDLLNRITFNPDIFGGKPIIRGRRLAVEHVLGMLAAEDSIETILEGYDWLEREDILACLLYAQRVVGSETI' A
#
# COMPACT_ATOMS: atom_id res chain seq x y z
N MET A 1 -5.01 11.24 -12.47
CA MET A 1 -5.68 10.30 -11.56
C MET A 1 -5.85 11.02 -10.23
N GLU A 2 -7.05 11.04 -9.66
CA GLU A 2 -7.29 11.82 -8.44
C GLU A 2 -6.80 11.07 -7.19
N ARG A 3 -6.48 11.79 -6.10
CA ARG A 3 -6.03 11.16 -4.83
C ARG A 3 -7.05 10.15 -4.28
N MET A 4 -8.33 10.35 -4.57
CA MET A 4 -9.40 9.44 -4.14
C MET A 4 -9.32 8.10 -4.88
N ASP A 5 -8.95 8.10 -6.16
CA ASP A 5 -8.80 6.88 -6.96
C ASP A 5 -7.69 5.98 -6.43
N LEU A 6 -6.61 6.58 -5.91
CA LEU A 6 -5.49 5.84 -5.31
C LEU A 6 -5.93 5.10 -4.04
N LEU A 7 -6.66 5.78 -3.14
CA LEU A 7 -7.07 5.16 -1.88
C LEU A 7 -8.01 3.96 -2.08
N ASN A 8 -8.79 3.93 -3.16
CA ASN A 8 -9.65 2.78 -3.52
C ASN A 8 -8.85 1.49 -3.81
N ARG A 9 -7.55 1.59 -4.07
CA ARG A 9 -6.67 0.43 -4.21
C ARG A 9 -6.32 -0.21 -2.88
N ILE A 10 -6.47 0.50 -1.77
CA ILE A 10 -6.28 -0.05 -0.43
C ILE A 10 -7.61 -0.58 0.06
N THR A 11 -7.62 -1.86 0.39
CA THR A 11 -8.79 -2.63 0.78
C THR A 11 -8.54 -3.31 2.11
N PHE A 12 -9.62 -3.78 2.76
CA PHE A 12 -9.55 -4.43 4.05
C PHE A 12 -10.33 -5.73 3.98
N ASN A 13 -9.72 -6.82 4.45
CA ASN A 13 -10.38 -8.11 4.54
C ASN A 13 -10.03 -8.76 5.89
N PRO A 14 -11.00 -8.99 6.80
CA PRO A 14 -10.74 -9.58 8.11
C PRO A 14 -10.09 -10.98 8.03
N ASP A 15 -10.33 -11.72 6.95
CA ASP A 15 -9.77 -13.05 6.72
C ASP A 15 -8.31 -13.01 6.24
N ILE A 16 -7.79 -11.83 5.86
CA ILE A 16 -6.43 -11.64 5.35
C ILE A 16 -5.65 -10.76 6.34
N PHE A 17 -4.56 -11.31 6.88
CA PHE A 17 -3.70 -10.63 7.87
C PHE A 17 -4.47 -10.01 9.05
N GLY A 18 -5.63 -10.56 9.41
CA GLY A 18 -6.45 -10.04 10.51
C GLY A 18 -7.07 -8.66 10.24
N GLY A 19 -7.35 -8.32 8.97
CA GLY A 19 -7.98 -7.05 8.61
C GLY A 19 -7.00 -5.91 8.35
N LYS A 20 -5.70 -6.17 8.25
CA LYS A 20 -4.71 -5.16 7.86
C LYS A 20 -5.02 -4.58 6.48
N PRO A 21 -4.64 -3.31 6.20
CA PRO A 21 -4.77 -2.72 4.88
C PRO A 21 -3.94 -3.50 3.84
N ILE A 22 -4.60 -3.93 2.78
CA ILE A 22 -4.04 -4.75 1.70
C ILE A 22 -4.33 -4.15 0.32
N ILE A 23 -3.50 -4.47 -0.67
CA ILE A 23 -3.62 -3.93 -2.03
C ILE A 23 -4.63 -4.74 -2.84
N ARG A 24 -5.73 -4.11 -3.26
CA ARG A 24 -6.76 -4.66 -4.18
C ARG A 24 -7.25 -6.06 -3.80
N GLY A 25 -7.41 -6.35 -2.51
CA GLY A 25 -7.86 -7.63 -1.97
C GLY A 25 -6.81 -8.75 -2.03
N ARG A 26 -5.58 -8.46 -2.46
CA ARG A 26 -4.49 -9.42 -2.58
C ARG A 26 -3.71 -9.52 -1.28
N ARG A 27 -3.03 -10.65 -1.06
CA ARG A 27 -2.26 -10.93 0.17
C ARG A 27 -0.91 -10.19 0.20
N LEU A 28 -0.90 -8.90 -0.15
CA LEU A 28 0.22 -7.97 0.00
C LEU A 28 -0.25 -6.78 0.84
N ALA A 29 0.28 -6.68 2.05
CA ALA A 29 -0.10 -5.65 3.00
C ALA A 29 0.62 -4.32 2.68
N VAL A 30 -0.05 -3.21 3.00
CA VAL A 30 0.53 -1.86 2.87
C VAL A 30 1.82 -1.75 3.69
N GLU A 31 1.83 -2.31 4.91
CA GLU A 31 3.02 -2.33 5.76
C GLU A 31 4.24 -2.99 5.08
N HIS A 32 4.01 -4.02 4.25
CA HIS A 32 5.08 -4.75 3.58
C HIS A 32 5.71 -3.89 2.48
N VAL A 33 4.89 -3.20 1.69
CA VAL A 33 5.38 -2.26 0.66
C VAL A 33 6.14 -1.11 1.28
N LEU A 34 5.65 -0.54 2.38
CA LEU A 34 6.36 0.50 3.12
C LEU A 34 7.68 -0.03 3.70
N GLY A 35 7.71 -1.29 4.16
CA GLY A 35 8.92 -1.95 4.63
C GLY A 35 9.98 -2.12 3.54
N MET A 36 9.60 -2.53 2.33
CA MET A 36 10.51 -2.61 1.18
C MET A 36 11.08 -1.24 0.81
N LEU A 37 10.22 -0.22 0.74
CA LEU A 37 10.67 1.16 0.51
C LEU A 37 11.63 1.67 1.61
N ALA A 38 11.37 1.32 2.86
CA ALA A 38 12.25 1.65 3.98
C ALA A 38 13.59 0.89 3.95
N ALA A 39 13.63 -0.26 3.27
CA ALA A 39 14.84 -1.03 3.00
C ALA A 39 15.60 -0.56 1.74
N GLU A 40 15.25 0.63 1.21
CA GLU A 40 15.84 1.25 0.03
C GLU A 40 15.55 0.53 -1.30
N ASP A 41 14.56 -0.38 -1.32
CA ASP A 41 14.07 -0.94 -2.58
C ASP A 41 13.44 0.16 -3.44
N SER A 42 13.85 0.23 -4.71
CA SER A 42 13.22 1.15 -5.67
C SER A 42 11.81 0.68 -6.03
N ILE A 43 10.99 1.61 -6.52
CA ILE A 43 9.66 1.27 -7.04
C ILE A 43 9.77 0.21 -8.14
N GLU A 44 10.77 0.32 -8.99
CA GLU A 44 11.02 -0.61 -10.10
C GLU A 44 11.32 -2.02 -9.59
N THR A 45 12.23 -2.15 -8.60
CA THR A 45 12.53 -3.45 -7.96
C THR A 45 11.29 -4.07 -7.33
N ILE A 46 10.48 -3.27 -6.64
CA ILE A 46 9.25 -3.76 -6.02
C ILE A 46 8.27 -4.25 -7.09
N LEU A 47 8.12 -3.54 -8.21
CA LEU A 47 7.25 -3.96 -9.31
C LEU A 47 7.73 -5.25 -9.99
N GLU A 48 9.05 -5.43 -10.13
CA GLU A 48 9.64 -6.67 -10.66
C GLU A 48 9.35 -7.90 -9.78
N GLY A 49 9.15 -7.71 -8.47
CA GLY A 49 8.78 -8.77 -7.54
C GLY A 49 7.33 -9.25 -7.65
N TYR A 50 6.46 -8.50 -8.34
CA TYR A 50 5.02 -8.76 -8.39
C TYR A 50 4.42 -8.39 -9.76
N ASP A 51 4.21 -9.38 -10.64
CA ASP A 51 3.66 -9.19 -12.00
C ASP A 51 2.32 -8.44 -12.08
N TRP A 52 1.55 -8.46 -10.99
CA TRP A 52 0.24 -7.83 -10.92
C TRP A 52 0.29 -6.41 -10.35
N LEU A 53 1.40 -6.02 -9.72
CA LEU A 53 1.53 -4.77 -8.99
C LEU A 53 1.74 -3.63 -9.99
N GLU A 54 1.08 -2.52 -9.73
CA GLU A 54 1.18 -1.33 -10.56
C GLU A 54 1.78 -0.18 -9.74
N ARG A 55 2.43 0.79 -10.39
CA ARG A 55 3.07 1.93 -9.70
C ARG A 55 2.09 2.67 -8.79
N GLU A 56 0.84 2.76 -9.23
CA GLU A 56 -0.27 3.39 -8.51
C GLU A 56 -0.63 2.63 -7.22
N ASP A 57 -0.36 1.33 -7.11
CA ASP A 57 -0.54 0.60 -5.85
C ASP A 57 0.46 1.06 -4.79
N ILE A 58 1.71 1.33 -5.20
CA ILE A 58 2.76 1.83 -4.31
C ILE A 58 2.46 3.27 -3.89
N LEU A 59 2.00 4.11 -4.84
CA LEU A 59 1.53 5.47 -4.52
C LEU A 59 0.32 5.45 -3.57
N ALA A 60 -0.59 4.49 -3.72
CA ALA A 60 -1.71 4.30 -2.81
C ALA A 60 -1.24 3.91 -1.39
N CYS A 61 -0.21 3.07 -1.27
CA CYS A 61 0.41 2.72 0.01
C CYS A 61 0.98 3.96 0.71
N LEU A 62 1.73 4.80 -0.01
CA LEU A 62 2.30 6.04 0.52
C LEU A 62 1.21 7.04 0.94
N LEU A 63 0.17 7.20 0.12
CA LEU A 63 -0.95 8.10 0.42
C LEU A 63 -1.75 7.62 1.64
N TYR A 64 -1.95 6.30 1.76
CA TYR A 64 -2.58 5.71 2.93
C TYR A 64 -1.76 5.99 4.20
N ALA A 65 -0.44 5.75 4.16
CA ALA A 65 0.46 6.02 5.29
C ALA A 65 0.42 7.50 5.70
N GLN A 66 0.51 8.42 4.73
CA GLN A 66 0.41 9.86 4.97
C GLN A 66 -0.91 10.23 5.65
N ARG A 67 -2.03 9.63 5.23
CA ARG A 67 -3.35 9.89 5.83
C ARG A 67 -3.47 9.34 7.25
N VAL A 68 -2.93 8.16 7.51
CA VAL A 68 -2.92 7.55 8.85
C VAL A 68 -2.14 8.44 9.80
N VAL A 69 -0.88 8.75 9.48
CA VAL A 69 -0.02 9.60 10.31
C VAL A 69 -0.60 11.01 10.47
N GLY A 70 -1.14 11.59 9.40
CA GLY A 70 -1.76 12.91 9.46
C GLY A 70 -3.08 12.98 10.25
N SER A 71 -3.69 11.84 10.58
CA SER A 71 -4.90 11.75 11.40
C SER A 71 -4.61 11.50 12.89
N GLU A 72 -3.36 11.22 13.24
CA GLU A 72 -2.96 11.04 14.63
C GLU A 72 -3.04 12.39 15.36
N THR A 73 -3.82 12.43 16.44
CA THR A 73 -3.85 13.56 17.37
C THR A 73 -2.99 13.18 18.58
N ILE A 74 -1.95 13.97 18.86
CA ILE A 74 -1.06 13.79 20.02
C ILE A 74 -1.66 14.50 21.24
#